data_AF-A0A2K5LVM5-F1
#
_entry.id   AF-A0A2K5LVM5-F1
#
_cell.length_a   1.000
_cell.length_b   1.000
_cell.length_c   1.000
_cell.angle_alpha   90.00
_cell.angle_beta   90.00
_cell.angle_gamma   90.00
#
_symmetry.space_group_name_H-M   'P 1'
#
loop_
_entity.id
_entity.type
_entity.pdbx_description
1 polymer ?
#
loop_
_entity_poly.entity_id
_entity_poly.type
_entity_poly.pdbx_seq_one_letter_code
_entity_poly.pdbx_strand_id
1 'polypeptide(L)'
;GRCHKEGPGRGRRAWIMDCQREWEEWSRMGGECSVIQQILAAGSCFHPALILSYPFSSRTRATSREEKNLQGFLEQPKEKWVESAFEVDGPHYFTVLALHILSPEQWRATRVEILRRLLVTSQARAVAPGGATRLTDKAVKDYSAYRSSLLFWALVDLIYNMFKKVPTSNTEGGWSCSLAEYIRHNDMPIYEAADKALKTFQEEFMPVETFSEFLDVAGLLSEITDPESFLKDLLNSVP
;
A
#
# COMPACT_ATOMS: atom_id res chain seq x y z
N GLY A 1 -2.06 -13.48 34.08
CA GLY A 1 -1.94 -14.91 33.70
C GLY A 1 -1.60 -14.98 32.22
N ARG A 2 -0.45 -15.59 31.91
CA ARG A 2 0.00 -16.15 30.62
C ARG A 2 -0.51 -15.48 29.31
N CYS A 3 0.24 -14.51 28.80
CA CYS A 3 0.56 -14.50 27.36
C CYS A 3 1.91 -15.20 27.22
N HIS A 4 1.85 -16.38 26.60
CA HIS A 4 2.95 -17.31 26.46
C HIS A 4 4.02 -16.75 25.51
N LYS A 5 5.28 -16.95 25.90
CA LYS A 5 6.40 -17.03 24.96
C LYS A 5 6.09 -18.12 23.93
N GLU A 6 5.96 -17.75 22.66
CA GLU A 6 6.23 -18.62 21.51
C GLU A 6 7.34 -17.98 20.67
N GLY A 7 8.33 -18.80 20.31
CA GLY A 7 9.66 -18.38 19.88
C GLY A 7 9.81 -17.93 18.41
N PRO A 8 11.07 -17.76 17.97
CA PRO A 8 11.42 -17.23 16.66
C PRO A 8 11.32 -18.34 15.61
N GLY A 9 10.40 -18.22 14.65
CA GLY A 9 10.28 -19.27 13.61
C GLY A 9 9.22 -19.11 12.54
N ARG A 10 8.21 -18.24 12.70
CA ARG A 10 7.34 -17.88 11.58
C ARG A 10 8.08 -16.89 10.68
N GLY A 11 8.62 -17.38 9.57
CA GLY A 11 9.37 -16.55 8.62
C GLY A 11 8.53 -15.37 8.14
N ARG A 12 9.18 -14.22 7.90
CA ARG A 12 8.58 -12.94 7.42
C ARG A 12 7.46 -13.12 6.38
N ARG A 13 7.57 -14.13 5.52
CA ARG A 13 6.61 -14.50 4.48
C ARG A 13 5.23 -14.91 4.98
N ALA A 14 5.14 -15.71 6.04
CA ALA A 14 3.84 -16.17 6.55
C ALA A 14 3.06 -15.00 7.15
N TRP A 15 3.78 -14.11 7.84
CA TRP A 15 3.17 -13.02 8.57
C TRP A 15 2.69 -11.86 7.67
N ILE A 16 3.35 -11.57 6.54
CA ILE A 16 2.84 -10.57 5.56
C ILE A 16 1.53 -11.06 4.93
N MET A 17 1.47 -12.34 4.58
CA MET A 17 0.27 -12.96 4.01
C MET A 17 -0.88 -13.00 5.04
N ASP A 18 -0.57 -13.23 6.32
CA ASP A 18 -1.56 -13.19 7.40
C ASP A 18 -2.09 -11.76 7.62
N CYS A 19 -1.22 -10.74 7.71
CA CYS A 19 -1.67 -9.33 7.76
C CYS A 19 -2.58 -8.98 6.57
N GLN A 20 -2.21 -9.42 5.37
CA GLN A 20 -2.95 -9.08 4.17
C GLN A 20 -4.33 -9.74 4.14
N ARG A 21 -4.41 -11.00 4.61
CA ARG A 21 -5.69 -11.71 4.79
C ARG A 21 -6.55 -11.05 5.86
N GLU A 22 -5.97 -10.70 7.00
CA GLU A 22 -6.66 -9.98 8.09
C GLU A 22 -7.18 -8.63 7.62
N TRP A 23 -6.42 -7.89 6.80
CA TRP A 23 -6.87 -6.64 6.18
C TRP A 23 -8.05 -6.85 5.24
N GLU A 24 -7.98 -7.88 4.37
CA GLU A 24 -9.08 -8.22 3.45
C GLU A 24 -10.35 -8.61 4.21
N GLU A 25 -10.24 -9.41 5.26
CA GLU A 25 -11.36 -9.80 6.13
C GLU A 25 -11.93 -8.59 6.89
N TRP A 26 -11.07 -7.76 7.47
CA TRP A 26 -11.47 -6.55 8.18
C TRP A 26 -12.19 -5.55 7.27
N SER A 27 -11.70 -5.35 6.04
CA SER A 27 -12.32 -4.46 5.05
C SER A 27 -13.74 -4.90 4.67
N ARG A 28 -14.00 -6.22 4.72
CA ARG A 28 -15.33 -6.82 4.48
C ARG A 28 -16.27 -6.65 5.67
N MET A 29 -15.72 -6.51 6.89
CA MET A 29 -16.49 -6.41 8.13
C MET A 29 -16.90 -4.97 8.51
N GLY A 30 -16.58 -3.96 7.69
CA GLY A 30 -17.12 -2.60 7.90
C GLY A 30 -16.48 -1.79 9.03
N GLY A 31 -15.37 -2.24 9.62
CA GLY A 31 -14.43 -1.36 10.32
C GLY A 31 -14.71 -0.98 11.78
N GLU A 32 -15.27 -1.87 12.61
CA GLU A 32 -15.59 -1.57 14.03
C GLU A 32 -14.40 -1.48 15.02
N CYS A 33 -13.13 -1.47 14.56
CA CYS A 33 -11.96 -1.40 15.46
C CYS A 33 -11.31 -0.01 15.47
N SER A 34 -10.87 0.48 16.63
CA SER A 34 -10.17 1.77 16.74
C SER A 34 -8.93 1.78 15.85
N VAL A 35 -8.68 2.91 15.20
CA VAL A 35 -7.62 3.02 14.18
C VAL A 35 -6.25 2.92 14.78
N ILE A 36 -6.06 3.23 16.07
CA ILE A 36 -4.79 2.95 16.72
C ILE A 36 -4.48 1.45 16.64
N GLN A 37 -5.50 0.59 16.71
CA GLN A 37 -5.37 -0.85 16.43
C GLN A 37 -5.19 -1.16 14.94
N GLN A 38 -5.76 -0.38 14.02
CA GLN A 38 -5.57 -0.52 12.57
C GLN A 38 -4.17 -0.09 12.12
N ILE A 39 -3.64 1.01 12.64
CA ILE A 39 -2.27 1.52 12.51
C ILE A 39 -1.31 0.66 13.33
N LEU A 40 -1.73 -0.10 14.36
CA LEU A 40 -0.92 -1.11 15.07
C LEU A 40 -1.04 -2.53 14.49
N ALA A 41 -2.06 -2.83 13.69
CA ALA A 41 -2.20 -4.07 12.93
C ALA A 41 -1.50 -3.93 11.57
N ALA A 42 -1.77 -2.84 10.85
CA ALA A 42 -0.86 -2.33 9.82
C ALA A 42 0.50 -2.07 10.43
N GLY A 43 0.59 -1.53 11.64
CA GLY A 43 1.78 -1.35 12.49
C GLY A 43 2.42 -2.63 12.97
N SER A 44 1.74 -3.76 12.89
CA SER A 44 2.41 -5.04 13.01
C SER A 44 3.17 -5.17 11.71
N CYS A 45 2.51 -5.08 10.55
CA CYS A 45 3.12 -4.95 9.21
C CYS A 45 4.13 -3.78 9.01
N PHE A 46 4.09 -2.75 9.85
CA PHE A 46 4.92 -1.55 9.90
C PHE A 46 5.65 -1.44 11.26
N HIS A 47 5.98 -2.57 11.92
CA HIS A 47 6.48 -2.54 13.30
C HIS A 47 7.60 -1.50 13.44
N PRO A 48 7.45 -0.51 14.34
CA PRO A 48 8.52 0.43 14.66
C PRO A 48 9.80 -0.29 15.12
N ALA A 49 9.72 -1.56 15.53
CA ALA A 49 10.88 -2.39 15.80
C ALA A 49 11.65 -2.76 14.53
N LEU A 50 11.04 -2.90 13.34
CA LEU A 50 11.82 -3.01 12.09
C LEU A 50 12.48 -1.68 11.71
N ILE A 51 11.86 -0.55 12.09
CA ILE A 51 12.36 0.82 11.85
C ILE A 51 13.47 1.21 12.86
N LEU A 52 13.42 0.69 14.10
CA LEU A 52 14.35 1.05 15.19
C LEU A 52 15.35 -0.05 15.57
N SER A 53 15.11 -1.33 15.25
CA SER A 53 16.07 -2.43 15.53
C SER A 53 17.04 -2.69 14.39
N TYR A 54 16.74 -2.21 13.17
CA TYR A 54 17.79 -2.06 12.18
C TYR A 54 18.55 -0.77 12.52
N PRO A 55 19.87 -0.82 12.71
CA PRO A 55 20.67 0.38 12.57
C PRO A 55 20.57 0.80 11.10
N PHE A 56 19.49 1.52 10.76
CA PHE A 56 19.23 2.13 9.45
C PHE A 56 20.36 3.11 9.07
N SER A 57 21.25 3.41 10.02
CA SER A 57 22.49 4.17 9.89
C SER A 57 23.68 3.40 9.26
N SER A 58 23.57 2.16 8.77
CA SER A 58 24.72 1.54 8.05
C SER A 58 24.38 0.46 7.00
N ARG A 59 23.84 0.87 5.84
CA ARG A 59 24.20 0.32 4.50
C ARG A 59 23.41 1.01 3.38
N THR A 60 24.05 1.98 2.72
CA THR A 60 23.68 2.48 1.38
C THR A 60 23.39 1.37 0.35
N ARG A 61 23.94 0.16 0.56
CA ARG A 61 23.71 -1.03 -0.29
C ARG A 61 22.32 -1.68 -0.14
N ALA A 62 21.67 -1.55 1.01
CA ALA A 62 20.35 -2.15 1.24
C ALA A 62 19.24 -1.35 0.54
N THR A 63 19.27 -0.02 0.67
CA THR A 63 18.36 0.90 -0.03
C THR A 63 18.49 0.75 -1.55
N SER A 64 19.73 0.70 -2.08
CA SER A 64 19.96 0.48 -3.52
C SER A 64 19.43 -0.85 -4.05
N ARG A 65 19.38 -1.90 -3.22
CA ARG A 65 18.76 -3.18 -3.61
C ARG A 65 17.25 -3.04 -3.70
N GLU A 66 16.63 -2.47 -2.68
CA GLU A 66 15.17 -2.32 -2.65
C GLU A 66 14.68 -1.33 -3.72
N GLU A 67 15.45 -0.30 -4.04
CA GLU A 67 15.22 0.60 -5.18
C GLU A 67 15.17 -0.18 -6.50
N LYS A 68 16.15 -1.07 -6.73
CA LYS A 68 16.17 -1.93 -7.92
C LYS A 68 15.01 -2.92 -7.95
N ASN A 69 14.63 -3.47 -6.79
CA ASN A 69 13.48 -4.36 -6.70
C ASN A 69 12.19 -3.62 -7.06
N LEU A 70 11.97 -2.43 -6.50
CA LEU A 70 10.81 -1.59 -6.78
C LEU A 70 10.78 -1.14 -8.25
N GLN A 71 11.93 -0.76 -8.81
CA GLN A 71 12.03 -0.41 -10.22
C GLN A 71 11.68 -1.62 -11.10
N GLY A 72 12.25 -2.79 -10.81
CA GLY A 72 11.93 -4.03 -11.51
C GLY A 72 10.46 -4.43 -11.39
N PHE A 73 9.82 -4.15 -10.25
CA PHE A 73 8.38 -4.28 -10.09
C PHE A 73 7.64 -3.33 -11.03
N LEU A 74 7.93 -2.02 -11.01
CA LEU A 74 7.26 -1.03 -11.86
C LEU A 74 7.44 -1.31 -13.36
N GLU A 75 8.59 -1.84 -13.78
CA GLU A 75 8.90 -2.21 -15.16
C GLU A 75 8.39 -3.61 -15.55
N GLN A 76 7.85 -4.38 -14.60
CA GLN A 76 7.38 -5.74 -14.84
C GLN A 76 6.30 -5.76 -15.93
N PRO A 77 6.43 -6.63 -16.95
CA PRO A 77 5.49 -6.69 -18.05
C PRO A 77 4.13 -7.22 -17.59
N LYS A 78 3.05 -6.77 -18.25
CA LYS A 78 1.65 -7.04 -17.86
C LYS A 78 1.32 -8.52 -17.79
N GLU A 79 2.05 -9.35 -18.52
CA GLU A 79 1.86 -10.80 -18.54
C GLU A 79 2.12 -11.45 -17.19
N LYS A 80 2.95 -10.83 -16.35
CA LYS A 80 3.27 -11.33 -15.02
C LYS A 80 2.41 -10.72 -13.92
N TRP A 81 1.54 -9.76 -14.23
CA TRP A 81 0.77 -9.05 -13.20
C TRP A 81 -0.20 -9.97 -12.47
N VAL A 82 -0.85 -10.89 -13.19
CA VAL A 82 -1.78 -11.87 -12.61
C VAL A 82 -1.05 -12.85 -11.70
N GLU A 83 0.13 -13.32 -12.10
CA GLU A 83 0.98 -14.19 -11.26
C GLU A 83 1.43 -13.46 -9.99
N SER A 84 1.88 -12.21 -10.13
CA SER A 84 2.33 -11.36 -9.01
C SER A 84 1.24 -11.09 -7.99
N ALA A 85 -0.04 -11.24 -8.36
CA ALA A 85 -1.18 -11.08 -7.45
C ALA A 85 -1.16 -12.09 -6.30
N PHE A 86 -0.50 -13.24 -6.47
CA PHE A 86 -0.44 -14.33 -5.49
C PHE A 86 0.93 -14.48 -4.85
N GLU A 87 1.91 -13.68 -5.27
CA GLU A 87 3.25 -13.69 -4.70
C GLU A 87 3.30 -12.91 -3.38
N VAL A 88 4.25 -13.32 -2.52
CA VAL A 88 4.51 -12.63 -1.25
C VAL A 88 5.06 -11.23 -1.50
N ASP A 89 5.97 -11.11 -2.45
CA ASP A 89 6.49 -9.83 -2.94
C ASP A 89 5.55 -9.28 -4.02
N GLY A 90 4.25 -9.27 -3.73
CA GLY A 90 3.21 -8.80 -4.64
C GLY A 90 2.99 -7.28 -4.59
N PRO A 91 1.98 -6.77 -5.32
CA PRO A 91 1.71 -5.33 -5.39
C PRO A 91 1.51 -4.64 -4.04
N HIS A 92 0.97 -5.32 -3.03
CA HIS A 92 0.77 -4.74 -1.70
C HIS A 92 2.09 -4.52 -0.96
N TYR A 93 3.02 -5.49 -1.06
CA TYR A 93 4.37 -5.37 -0.50
C TYR A 93 5.11 -4.19 -1.13
N PHE A 94 5.13 -4.11 -2.46
CA PHE A 94 5.83 -3.03 -3.17
C PHE A 94 5.20 -1.65 -2.94
N THR A 95 3.90 -1.58 -2.69
CA THR A 95 3.23 -0.32 -2.31
C THR A 95 3.72 0.17 -0.94
N VAL A 96 3.87 -0.70 0.05
CA VAL A 96 4.47 -0.32 1.36
C VAL A 96 5.95 0.01 1.21
N LEU A 97 6.66 -0.75 0.39
CA LEU A 97 8.07 -0.50 0.14
C LEU A 97 8.29 0.88 -0.51
N ALA A 98 7.37 1.31 -1.38
CA ALA A 98 7.42 2.64 -1.99
C ALA A 98 7.52 3.76 -0.96
N LEU A 99 6.79 3.71 0.17
CA LEU A 99 6.84 4.75 1.23
C LEU A 99 8.27 5.04 1.73
N HIS A 100 9.11 4.01 1.73
CA HIS A 100 10.47 4.09 2.24
C HIS A 100 11.47 4.53 1.17
N ILE A 101 11.12 4.37 -0.10
CA ILE A 101 12.05 4.52 -1.23
C ILE A 101 11.73 5.77 -2.04
N LEU A 102 10.46 5.91 -2.43
CA LEU A 102 10.02 6.99 -3.30
C LEU A 102 9.75 8.23 -2.47
N SER A 103 10.28 9.37 -2.92
CA SER A 103 9.85 10.66 -2.41
C SER A 103 8.37 10.91 -2.75
N PRO A 104 7.69 11.84 -2.06
CA PRO A 104 6.31 12.22 -2.39
C PRO A 104 6.10 12.61 -3.86
N GLU A 105 7.11 13.20 -4.49
CA GLU A 105 7.10 13.55 -5.92
C GLU A 105 7.14 12.31 -6.81
N GLN A 106 8.03 11.35 -6.49
CA GLN A 106 8.13 10.07 -7.21
C GLN A 106 6.90 9.19 -6.99
N TRP A 107 6.31 9.23 -5.79
CA TRP A 107 5.02 8.60 -5.52
C TRP A 107 3.94 9.17 -6.42
N ARG A 108 3.79 10.50 -6.50
CA ARG A 108 2.79 11.13 -7.39
C ARG A 108 2.94 10.69 -8.86
N ALA A 109 4.16 10.47 -9.33
CA ALA A 109 4.41 10.00 -10.69
C ALA A 109 4.08 8.51 -10.92
N THR A 110 4.09 7.68 -9.87
CA THR A 110 3.93 6.22 -9.97
C THR A 110 2.65 5.68 -9.33
N ARG A 111 1.93 6.49 -8.54
CA ARG A 111 0.77 6.07 -7.72
C ARG A 111 -0.36 5.44 -8.53
N VAL A 112 -0.62 5.94 -9.74
CA VAL A 112 -1.64 5.37 -10.64
C VAL A 112 -1.22 4.02 -11.19
N GLU A 113 0.06 3.82 -11.46
CA GLU A 113 0.57 2.53 -11.93
C GLU A 113 0.49 1.47 -10.84
N ILE A 114 0.79 1.86 -9.60
CA ILE A 114 0.61 1.01 -8.42
C ILE A 114 -0.87 0.68 -8.22
N LEU A 115 -1.76 1.67 -8.36
CA LEU A 115 -3.21 1.47 -8.29
C LEU A 115 -3.71 0.45 -9.31
N ARG A 116 -3.26 0.54 -10.57
CA ARG A 116 -3.59 -0.45 -11.63
C ARG A 116 -3.23 -1.87 -11.21
N ARG A 117 -2.04 -2.06 -10.65
CA ARG A 117 -1.55 -3.38 -10.22
C ARG A 117 -2.32 -3.93 -9.03
N LEU A 118 -2.71 -3.06 -8.10
CA LEU A 118 -3.58 -3.42 -6.99
C LEU A 118 -4.97 -3.86 -7.50
N LEU A 119 -5.57 -3.14 -8.44
CA LEU A 119 -6.86 -3.50 -9.03
C LEU A 119 -6.84 -4.84 -9.77
N VAL A 120 -5.78 -5.09 -10.54
CA VAL A 120 -5.57 -6.40 -11.20
C VAL A 120 -5.39 -7.51 -10.18
N THR A 121 -4.71 -7.23 -9.06
CA THR A 121 -4.57 -8.19 -7.95
C THR A 121 -5.93 -8.53 -7.34
N SER A 122 -6.77 -7.53 -7.06
CA SER A 122 -8.11 -7.76 -6.52
C SER A 122 -8.97 -8.58 -7.49
N GLN A 123 -8.94 -8.25 -8.79
CA GLN A 123 -9.66 -9.02 -9.82
C GLN A 123 -9.18 -10.47 -9.85
N ALA A 124 -7.88 -10.71 -9.92
CA ALA A 124 -7.29 -12.03 -10.00
C ALA A 124 -7.70 -12.90 -8.81
N ARG A 125 -7.65 -12.33 -7.59
CA ARG A 125 -8.05 -13.02 -6.36
C ARG A 125 -9.55 -13.26 -6.26
N ALA A 126 -10.37 -12.34 -6.77
CA ALA A 126 -11.82 -12.51 -6.80
C ALA A 126 -12.26 -13.61 -7.78
N VAL A 127 -11.61 -13.70 -8.94
CA VAL A 127 -11.94 -14.67 -9.99
C VAL A 127 -11.30 -16.04 -9.73
N ALA A 128 -10.07 -16.06 -9.20
CA ALA A 128 -9.28 -17.28 -9.00
C ALA A 128 -8.57 -17.25 -7.63
N PRO A 129 -9.29 -17.45 -6.51
CA PRO A 129 -8.71 -17.39 -5.17
C PRO A 129 -7.64 -18.47 -4.90
N GLY A 130 -7.60 -19.53 -5.72
CA GLY A 130 -6.58 -20.59 -5.65
C GLY A 130 -5.28 -20.30 -6.41
N GLY A 131 -5.14 -19.11 -7.02
CA GLY A 131 -4.01 -18.76 -7.87
C GLY A 131 -4.33 -18.87 -9.35
N ALA A 132 -3.78 -17.95 -10.14
CA ALA A 132 -3.91 -17.93 -11.60
C ALA A 132 -2.69 -17.28 -12.25
N THR A 133 -2.41 -17.68 -13.50
CA THR A 133 -1.39 -17.05 -14.35
C THR A 133 -2.00 -16.10 -15.39
N ARG A 134 -3.33 -16.14 -15.57
CA ARG A 134 -4.10 -15.33 -16.54
C ARG A 134 -5.50 -15.03 -16.01
N LEU A 135 -6.09 -13.92 -16.44
CA LEU A 135 -7.48 -13.59 -16.13
C LEU A 135 -8.43 -14.32 -17.08
N THR A 136 -9.11 -15.35 -16.57
CA THR A 136 -10.17 -16.05 -17.30
C THR A 136 -11.46 -15.24 -17.40
N ASP A 137 -11.72 -14.37 -16.43
CA ASP A 137 -12.86 -13.47 -16.38
C ASP A 137 -12.41 -12.01 -16.24
N LYS A 138 -12.63 -11.25 -17.32
CA LYS A 138 -12.29 -9.83 -17.45
C LYS A 138 -13.51 -8.92 -17.24
N ALA A 139 -14.66 -9.47 -16.86
CA ALA A 139 -15.80 -8.67 -16.49
C ALA A 139 -15.48 -7.90 -15.20
N VAL A 140 -15.73 -6.59 -15.23
CA VAL A 140 -15.60 -5.72 -14.06
C VAL A 140 -16.53 -6.24 -12.97
N LYS A 141 -16.00 -6.39 -11.75
CA LYS A 141 -16.73 -6.89 -10.59
C LYS A 141 -17.33 -5.72 -9.80
N ASP A 142 -18.15 -6.05 -8.81
CA ASP A 142 -18.70 -5.06 -7.90
C ASP A 142 -17.58 -4.34 -7.12
N TYR A 143 -17.83 -3.11 -6.72
CA TYR A 143 -16.87 -2.29 -5.96
C TYR A 143 -16.30 -3.01 -4.74
N SER A 144 -17.10 -3.85 -4.06
CA SER A 144 -16.68 -4.66 -2.92
C SER A 144 -15.47 -5.56 -3.20
N ALA A 145 -15.27 -5.98 -4.45
CA ALA A 145 -14.11 -6.77 -4.85
C ALA A 145 -12.82 -5.95 -4.84
N TYR A 146 -12.89 -4.66 -5.17
CA TYR A 146 -11.73 -3.76 -5.24
C TYR A 146 -11.53 -2.92 -3.97
N ARG A 147 -12.59 -2.76 -3.17
CA ARG A 147 -12.67 -1.90 -1.98
C ARG A 147 -11.46 -2.05 -1.06
N SER A 148 -11.08 -3.28 -0.72
CA SER A 148 -9.93 -3.55 0.17
C SER A 148 -8.62 -2.93 -0.34
N SER A 149 -8.34 -3.12 -1.64
CA SER A 149 -7.12 -2.63 -2.28
C SER A 149 -7.15 -1.12 -2.53
N LEU A 150 -8.34 -0.56 -2.77
CA LEU A 150 -8.56 0.88 -2.89
C LEU A 150 -8.33 1.60 -1.55
N LEU A 151 -8.92 1.09 -0.46
CA LEU A 151 -8.71 1.61 0.88
C LEU A 151 -7.23 1.50 1.30
N PHE A 152 -6.58 0.39 0.97
CA PHE A 152 -5.16 0.23 1.23
C PHE A 152 -4.31 1.27 0.48
N TRP A 153 -4.59 1.50 -0.80
CA TRP A 153 -3.91 2.54 -1.57
C TRP A 153 -4.14 3.94 -0.98
N ALA A 154 -5.39 4.25 -0.58
CA ALA A 154 -5.74 5.54 0.00
C ALA A 154 -5.00 5.79 1.32
N LEU A 155 -4.88 4.77 2.17
CA LEU A 155 -4.09 4.86 3.40
C LEU A 155 -2.63 5.24 3.10
N VAL A 156 -2.03 4.61 2.09
CA VAL A 156 -0.65 4.90 1.69
C VAL A 156 -0.52 6.33 1.15
N ASP A 157 -1.44 6.80 0.31
CA ASP A 157 -1.45 8.18 -0.20
C ASP A 157 -1.62 9.20 0.94
N LEU A 158 -2.49 8.92 1.92
CA LEU A 158 -2.65 9.73 3.13
C LEU A 158 -1.36 9.81 3.96
N ILE A 159 -0.62 8.70 4.09
CA ILE A 159 0.69 8.69 4.77
C ILE A 159 1.70 9.60 4.02
N TYR A 160 1.76 9.54 2.68
CA TYR A 160 2.58 10.49 1.91
C TYR A 160 2.16 11.95 2.16
N ASN A 161 0.85 12.21 2.27
CA ASN A 161 0.34 13.55 2.56
C ASN A 161 0.70 14.04 3.98
N MET A 162 0.88 13.14 4.95
CA MET A 162 1.41 13.49 6.29
C MET A 162 2.85 13.99 6.21
N PHE A 163 3.67 13.36 5.35
CA PHE A 163 5.11 13.63 5.23
C PHE A 163 5.48 14.61 4.11
N LYS A 164 4.50 15.29 3.49
CA LYS A 164 4.76 16.26 2.41
C LYS A 164 5.65 17.44 2.80
N LYS A 165 5.85 17.69 4.10
CA LYS A 165 6.73 18.75 4.64
C LYS A 165 8.18 18.29 4.81
N VAL A 166 8.46 17.00 4.67
CA VAL A 166 9.82 16.45 4.73
C VAL A 166 10.62 16.97 3.53
N PRO A 167 11.81 17.54 3.73
CA PRO A 167 12.66 18.00 2.63
C PRO A 167 13.03 16.85 1.68
N THR A 168 12.78 17.02 0.38
CA THR A 168 13.05 16.02 -0.68
C THR A 168 14.32 16.32 -1.49
N SER A 169 14.81 17.56 -1.47
CA SER A 169 15.94 18.03 -2.29
C SER A 169 17.27 18.09 -1.51
N ASN A 170 18.36 17.61 -2.12
CA ASN A 170 19.77 17.74 -1.66
C ASN A 170 20.09 17.19 -0.27
N THR A 171 19.47 16.07 0.15
CA THR A 171 19.77 15.44 1.43
C THR A 171 20.78 14.30 1.28
N GLU A 172 21.85 14.36 2.06
CA GLU A 172 22.83 13.27 2.16
C GLU A 172 22.11 12.00 2.67
N GLY A 173 21.96 10.99 1.80
CA GLY A 173 21.27 9.73 2.13
C GLY A 173 19.85 9.56 1.57
N GLY A 174 19.31 10.56 0.85
CA GLY A 174 18.03 10.45 0.13
C GLY A 174 16.78 10.50 1.01
N TRP A 175 15.61 10.26 0.38
CA TRP A 175 14.28 10.39 1.01
C TRP A 175 14.18 9.68 2.36
N SER A 176 14.61 8.42 2.41
CA SER A 176 14.52 7.58 3.61
C SER A 176 15.25 8.16 4.83
N CYS A 177 16.42 8.77 4.62
CA CYS A 177 17.19 9.43 5.68
C CYS A 177 16.47 10.70 6.17
N SER A 178 15.97 11.51 5.24
CA SER A 178 15.21 12.72 5.56
C SER A 178 13.92 12.43 6.32
N LEU A 179 13.20 11.37 5.92
CA LEU A 179 11.99 10.92 6.59
C LEU A 179 12.28 10.47 8.02
N ALA A 180 13.30 9.62 8.22
CA ALA A 180 13.68 9.16 9.54
C ALA A 180 14.09 10.31 10.47
N GLU A 181 14.81 11.29 9.93
CA GLU A 181 15.23 12.47 10.69
C GLU A 181 14.06 13.38 11.04
N TYR A 182 13.13 13.59 10.10
CA TYR A 182 11.91 14.33 10.37
C TYR A 182 11.07 13.67 11.46
N ILE A 183 10.92 12.34 11.40
CA ILE A 183 10.17 11.57 12.41
C ILE A 183 10.76 11.79 13.81
N ARG A 184 12.08 11.75 13.96
CA ARG A 184 12.76 11.93 15.26
C ARG A 184 12.56 13.30 15.91
N HIS A 185 12.18 14.33 15.15
CA HIS A 185 12.14 15.72 15.63
C HIS A 185 10.74 16.35 15.60
N ASN A 186 9.76 15.69 14.97
CA ASN A 186 8.45 16.28 14.68
C ASN A 186 7.29 15.44 15.24
N ASP A 187 7.44 14.85 16.42
CA ASP A 187 6.45 13.95 17.04
C ASP A 187 5.03 14.57 17.08
N MET A 188 4.89 15.80 17.59
CA MET A 188 3.60 16.46 17.73
C MET A 188 2.96 16.78 16.36
N PRO A 189 3.66 17.43 15.39
CA PRO A 189 3.14 17.60 14.03
C PRO A 189 2.76 16.28 13.34
N ILE A 190 3.48 15.19 13.58
CA ILE A 190 3.18 13.88 13.00
C ILE A 190 1.91 13.30 13.63
N TYR A 191 1.76 13.41 14.94
CA TYR A 191 0.56 12.98 15.64
C TYR A 191 -0.70 13.72 15.12
N GLU A 192 -0.62 15.05 14.99
CA GLU A 192 -1.72 15.85 14.44
C GLU A 192 -2.02 15.50 12.98
N ALA A 193 -0.97 15.27 12.17
CA ALA A 193 -1.14 14.86 10.79
C ALA A 193 -1.77 13.46 10.67
N ALA A 194 -1.42 12.53 11.57
CA ALA A 194 -1.99 11.19 11.64
C ALA A 194 -3.48 11.23 12.02
N ASP A 195 -3.84 12.03 13.02
CA ASP A 195 -5.24 12.22 13.43
C ASP A 195 -6.08 12.80 12.29
N LYS A 196 -5.54 13.79 11.57
CA LYS A 196 -6.20 14.34 10.38
C LYS A 196 -6.33 13.32 9.25
N ALA A 197 -5.24 12.62 8.91
CA ALA A 197 -5.24 11.59 7.89
C ALA A 197 -6.28 10.52 8.20
N LEU A 198 -6.40 10.17 9.49
CA LEU A 198 -7.39 9.23 9.91
C LEU A 198 -8.83 9.74 9.72
N LYS A 199 -9.14 10.94 10.20
CA LYS A 199 -10.47 11.51 10.02
C LYS A 199 -10.88 11.49 8.55
N THR A 200 -9.97 11.91 7.66
CA THR A 200 -10.17 11.80 6.21
C THR A 200 -10.41 10.36 5.76
N PHE A 201 -9.64 9.39 6.23
CA PHE A 201 -9.84 7.98 5.89
C PHE A 201 -11.24 7.45 6.28
N GLN A 202 -11.70 7.76 7.49
CA GLN A 202 -12.97 7.25 8.02
C GLN A 202 -14.19 7.99 7.49
N GLU A 203 -14.09 9.31 7.32
CA GLU A 203 -15.22 10.15 6.94
C GLU A 203 -15.36 10.28 5.43
N GLU A 204 -14.26 10.21 4.67
CA GLU A 204 -14.28 10.40 3.22
C GLU A 204 -14.10 9.09 2.44
N PHE A 205 -13.15 8.22 2.83
CA PHE A 205 -12.85 7.00 2.05
C PHE A 205 -13.70 5.78 2.43
N MET A 206 -13.97 5.56 3.72
CA MET A 206 -14.78 4.42 4.14
C MET A 206 -16.24 4.46 3.63
N PRO A 207 -16.92 5.61 3.52
CA PRO A 207 -18.30 5.64 3.03
C PRO A 207 -18.43 5.42 1.52
N VAL A 208 -17.33 5.46 0.77
CA VAL A 208 -17.35 5.30 -0.70
C VAL A 208 -17.92 3.95 -1.09
N GLU A 209 -18.86 3.96 -2.04
CA GLU A 209 -19.51 2.74 -2.56
C GLU A 209 -19.21 2.49 -4.04
N THR A 210 -18.64 3.47 -4.75
CA THR A 210 -18.32 3.36 -6.16
C THR A 210 -16.88 3.72 -6.50
N PHE A 211 -16.37 3.20 -7.61
CA PHE A 211 -15.01 3.50 -8.07
C PHE A 211 -14.86 4.99 -8.48
N SER A 212 -15.90 5.60 -9.05
CA SER A 212 -15.85 7.01 -9.44
C SER A 212 -15.75 7.94 -8.23
N GLU A 213 -16.54 7.68 -7.18
CA GLU A 213 -16.45 8.43 -5.91
C GLU A 213 -15.07 8.27 -5.28
N PHE A 214 -14.48 7.07 -5.32
CA PHE A 214 -13.13 6.86 -4.82
C PHE A 214 -12.11 7.76 -5.54
N LEU A 215 -12.18 7.84 -6.87
CA LEU A 215 -11.25 8.66 -7.67
C LEU A 215 -11.41 10.16 -7.39
N ASP A 216 -12.64 10.61 -7.10
CA ASP A 216 -12.92 11.99 -6.68
C ASP A 216 -12.24 12.31 -5.34
N VAL A 217 -12.54 11.51 -4.30
CA VAL A 217 -11.97 11.67 -2.96
C VAL A 217 -10.44 11.52 -2.98
N ALA A 218 -9.90 10.61 -3.79
CA ALA A 218 -8.46 10.41 -3.97
C ALA A 218 -7.77 11.53 -4.75
N GLY A 219 -8.52 12.46 -5.35
CA GLY A 219 -7.97 13.51 -6.20
C GLY A 219 -7.27 12.95 -7.44
N LEU A 220 -7.82 11.88 -8.02
CA LEU A 220 -7.29 11.17 -9.19
C LEU A 220 -8.03 11.50 -10.49
N LEU A 221 -9.13 12.27 -10.44
CA LEU A 221 -9.91 12.62 -11.63
C LEU A 221 -9.13 13.41 -12.70
N SER A 222 -8.05 14.10 -12.32
CA SER A 222 -7.16 14.76 -13.27
C SER A 222 -6.25 13.78 -14.03
N GLU A 223 -5.98 12.61 -13.45
CA GLU A 223 -5.11 11.56 -14.03
C GLU A 223 -5.91 10.42 -14.66
N ILE A 224 -7.12 10.17 -14.17
CA ILE A 224 -8.07 9.17 -14.66
C ILE A 224 -9.37 9.89 -15.04
N THR A 225 -9.47 10.28 -16.31
CA THR A 225 -10.58 11.09 -16.82
C THR A 225 -11.86 10.30 -17.08
N ASP A 226 -11.76 8.97 -17.22
CA ASP A 226 -12.90 8.09 -17.45
C ASP A 226 -12.83 6.86 -16.52
N PRO A 227 -13.47 6.92 -15.34
CA PRO A 227 -13.47 5.85 -14.36
C PRO A 227 -14.07 4.53 -14.87
N GLU A 228 -15.10 4.61 -15.72
CA GLU A 228 -15.86 3.44 -16.18
C GLU A 228 -15.07 2.65 -17.22
N SER A 229 -14.45 3.33 -18.19
CA SER A 229 -13.57 2.65 -19.15
C SER A 229 -12.26 2.23 -18.52
N PHE A 230 -11.74 2.95 -17.53
CA PHE A 230 -10.44 2.65 -16.91
C PHE A 230 -10.32 1.21 -16.42
N LEU A 231 -11.30 0.72 -15.64
CA LEU A 231 -11.28 -0.66 -15.13
C LEU A 231 -11.39 -1.66 -16.27
N LYS A 232 -12.30 -1.42 -17.22
CA LYS A 232 -12.51 -2.31 -18.36
C LYS A 232 -11.26 -2.42 -19.24
N ASP A 233 -10.64 -1.30 -19.57
CA ASP A 233 -9.44 -1.22 -20.39
C ASP A 233 -8.24 -1.81 -19.67
N LEU A 234 -8.12 -1.57 -18.36
CA LEU A 234 -7.10 -2.19 -17.52
C LEU A 234 -7.19 -3.72 -17.56
N LEU A 235 -8.37 -4.28 -17.31
CA LEU A 235 -8.59 -5.74 -17.31
C LEU A 235 -8.39 -6.35 -18.70
N ASN A 236 -8.76 -5.64 -19.77
CA ASN A 236 -8.51 -6.08 -21.14
C ASN A 236 -7.03 -6.03 -21.53
N SER A 237 -6.23 -5.18 -20.86
CA SER A 237 -4.81 -5.01 -21.15
C SER A 237 -3.89 -6.07 -20.54
N VAL A 238 -4.39 -6.89 -19.61
CA VAL A 238 -3.67 -8.02 -19.01
C VAL A 238 -4.13 -9.33 -19.64
N PRO A 239 -3.27 -10.36 -19.76
CA PRO A 239 -3.62 -11.60 -20.46
C PRO A 239 -4.71 -12.42 -19.78
#